data_AF-A0A944C7C4-F1
#
_entry.id   AF-A0A944C7C4-F1
#
_cell.length_a   1.000
_cell.length_b   1.000
_cell.length_c   1.000
_cell.angle_alpha   90.00
_cell.angle_beta   90.00
_cell.angle_gamma   90.00
#
_symmetry.space_group_name_H-M   'P 1'
#
loop_
_entity.id
_entity.type
_entity.pdbx_description
1 polymer ?
#
loop_
_entity_poly.entity_id
_entity_poly.type
_entity_poly.pdbx_seq_one_letter_code
_entity_poly.pdbx_strand_id
1 'polypeptide(L)'
;DAYCGIGTIGIVAAKRCYELQREGRGAGFHKKKAAKAAARAKKGGKEQPLPVKPVSLTGIETTPSAVEVAAENARINKVNGASFIQGDAGAFLRDCGEHFDVVFLDPPRAGASEDFIEGLLAANPKRIVYISCNPETQLRDIKALSGAYTLKRLVPGDMFPHTKHLETVALLVRAPANTAQPAAACEQQEGQAEED
;
A
#
# COMPACT_ATOMS: atom_id res chain seq x y z
N ASP A 1 -7.23 0.70 0.45
CA ASP A 1 -6.82 0.38 1.82
C ASP A 1 -7.71 -0.77 2.27
N ALA A 2 -7.22 -1.99 2.08
CA ALA A 2 -7.94 -3.20 2.48
C ALA A 2 -7.68 -3.42 3.97
N TYR A 3 -8.73 -3.64 4.76
CA TYR A 3 -8.68 -3.66 6.22
C TYR A 3 -8.34 -2.27 6.79
N CYS A 4 -9.06 -1.23 6.33
CA CYS A 4 -8.65 0.13 6.64
C CYS A 4 -8.82 0.53 8.10
N GLY A 5 -9.61 -0.20 8.90
CA GLY A 5 -9.96 0.19 10.26
C GLY A 5 -10.50 1.61 10.28
N ILE A 6 -9.87 2.48 11.08
CA ILE A 6 -10.19 3.91 11.18
C ILE A 6 -9.56 4.78 10.07
N GLY A 7 -9.03 4.17 9.01
CA GLY A 7 -8.52 4.82 7.81
C GLY A 7 -7.08 5.35 7.89
N THR A 8 -6.34 5.08 8.97
CA THR A 8 -5.04 5.71 9.25
C THR A 8 -4.05 5.61 8.10
N ILE A 9 -3.79 4.38 7.62
CA ILE A 9 -2.77 4.12 6.60
C ILE A 9 -3.14 4.80 5.29
N GLY A 10 -4.36 4.56 4.79
CA GLY A 10 -4.86 5.15 3.56
C GLY A 10 -4.88 6.68 3.58
N ILE A 11 -5.36 7.29 4.67
CA ILE A 11 -5.44 8.76 4.83
C ILE A 11 -4.03 9.37 4.83
N VAL A 12 -3.10 8.79 5.59
CA VAL A 12 -1.71 9.28 5.65
C VAL A 12 -1.03 9.13 4.28
N ALA A 13 -1.21 7.99 3.61
CA ALA A 13 -0.66 7.77 2.28
C ALA A 13 -1.21 8.77 1.25
N ALA A 14 -2.52 8.99 1.24
CA ALA A 14 -3.16 9.95 0.33
C ALA A 14 -2.69 11.38 0.58
N LYS A 15 -2.62 11.80 1.85
CA LYS A 15 -2.08 13.11 2.25
C LYS A 15 -0.63 13.27 1.82
N ARG A 16 0.21 12.25 2.04
CA ARG A 16 1.61 12.29 1.64
C ARG A 16 1.76 12.38 0.13
N CYS A 17 0.92 11.70 -0.64
CA CYS A 17 0.88 11.85 -2.10
C CYS A 17 0.58 13.29 -2.53
N TYR A 18 -0.35 13.99 -1.88
CA TYR A 18 -0.61 15.41 -2.17
C TYR A 18 0.59 16.31 -1.82
N GLU A 19 1.22 16.11 -0.67
CA GLU A 19 2.42 16.85 -0.25
C GLU A 19 3.57 16.66 -1.22
N LEU A 20 3.87 15.40 -1.56
CA LEU A 20 4.91 15.02 -2.51
C LEU A 20 4.70 15.68 -3.88
N GLN A 21 3.46 15.76 -4.36
CA GLN A 21 3.14 16.46 -5.60
C GLN A 21 3.38 17.98 -5.50
N ARG A 22 3.07 18.60 -4.36
CA ARG A 22 3.35 20.02 -4.10
C ARG A 22 4.83 20.32 -3.99
N GLU A 23 5.60 19.39 -3.40
CA GLU A 23 7.08 19.43 -3.36
C GLU A 23 7.71 19.19 -4.75
N GLY A 24 6.92 18.86 -5.79
CA GLY A 24 7.43 18.49 -7.11
C GLY A 24 8.12 17.12 -7.14
N ARG A 25 7.94 16.31 -6.10
CA ARG A 25 8.56 15.00 -5.90
C ARG A 25 7.48 13.93 -6.07
N GLY A 26 7.19 13.50 -7.30
CA GLY A 26 6.21 12.45 -7.56
C GLY A 26 6.59 11.61 -8.78
N ALA A 27 6.32 10.31 -8.71
CA ALA A 27 6.59 9.38 -9.81
C ALA A 27 5.89 9.87 -11.10
N GLY A 28 6.68 10.37 -12.06
CA GLY A 28 6.20 10.77 -13.38
C GLY A 28 6.24 12.27 -13.72
N PHE A 29 6.77 13.15 -12.87
CA PHE A 29 6.95 14.54 -13.30
C PHE A 29 8.13 14.69 -14.26
N HIS A 30 7.82 14.99 -15.53
CA HIS A 30 8.84 15.45 -16.49
C HIS A 30 9.49 16.72 -15.91
N LYS A 31 10.80 16.66 -15.62
CA LYS A 31 11.63 17.78 -15.10
C LYS A 31 11.33 19.12 -15.80
N LYS A 32 10.90 19.08 -17.07
CA LYS A 32 10.48 20.23 -17.90
C LYS A 32 9.28 21.02 -17.36
N LYS A 33 8.28 20.40 -16.72
CA LYS A 33 7.08 21.13 -16.20
C LYS A 33 7.34 21.82 -14.85
N ALA A 34 8.12 21.19 -13.97
CA ALA A 34 8.55 21.81 -12.71
C ALA A 34 9.41 23.06 -12.97
N ALA A 35 10.31 22.99 -13.96
CA ALA A 35 11.11 24.14 -14.41
C ALA A 35 10.25 25.31 -14.92
N LYS A 36 9.15 25.03 -15.64
CA LYS A 36 8.23 26.05 -16.16
C LYS A 36 7.43 26.75 -15.05
N ALA A 37 7.08 26.05 -13.98
CA ALA A 37 6.41 26.63 -12.82
C ALA A 37 7.34 27.50 -11.97
N ALA A 38 8.58 27.03 -11.73
CA ALA A 38 9.62 27.82 -11.06
C ALA A 38 9.96 29.12 -11.83
N ALA A 39 9.92 29.09 -13.16
CA ALA A 39 10.10 30.28 -14.00
C ALA A 39 8.94 31.30 -13.89
N ARG A 40 7.73 30.86 -13.54
CA ARG A 40 6.53 31.71 -13.39
C ARG A 40 6.49 32.41 -12.03
N ALA A 41 7.00 31.77 -10.98
CA ALA A 41 7.17 32.35 -9.64
C ALA A 41 8.16 33.53 -9.63
N LYS A 42 9.21 33.50 -10.48
CA LYS A 42 10.16 34.62 -10.63
C LYS A 42 9.56 35.91 -11.24
N LYS A 43 8.33 35.89 -11.76
CA LYS A 43 7.65 37.05 -12.38
C LYS A 43 6.61 37.74 -11.48
N GLY A 44 6.72 37.62 -10.15
CA GLY A 44 5.91 38.41 -9.21
C GLY A 44 4.42 38.03 -9.12
N GLY A 45 4.01 36.90 -9.70
CA GLY A 45 2.67 36.35 -9.48
C GLY A 45 2.57 35.70 -8.10
N LYS A 46 1.44 35.87 -7.39
CA LYS A 46 1.15 35.11 -6.16
C LYS A 46 1.44 33.63 -6.41
N GLU A 47 2.25 33.02 -5.55
CA GLU A 47 2.64 31.62 -5.65
C GLU A 47 1.39 30.75 -5.50
N GLN A 48 0.80 30.34 -6.63
CA GLN A 48 -0.28 29.38 -6.64
C GLN A 48 0.33 27.97 -6.54
N PRO A 49 -0.16 27.10 -5.64
CA PRO A 49 0.32 25.73 -5.56
C PRO A 49 0.24 25.08 -6.93
N LEU A 50 1.27 24.29 -7.28
CA LEU A 50 1.25 23.48 -8.50
C LEU A 50 -0.06 22.66 -8.56
N PRO A 51 -0.72 22.56 -9.72
CA PRO A 51 -1.90 21.73 -9.86
C PRO A 51 -1.52 20.28 -9.52
N VAL A 52 -2.09 19.77 -8.43
CA VAL A 52 -1.91 18.38 -7.99
C VAL A 52 -2.91 17.50 -8.73
N LYS A 53 -2.47 16.29 -9.11
CA LYS A 53 -3.40 15.26 -9.58
C LYS A 53 -4.26 14.80 -8.39
N PRO A 54 -5.57 14.62 -8.60
CA PRO A 54 -6.44 14.07 -7.56
C PRO A 54 -5.97 12.66 -7.19
N VAL A 55 -5.97 12.38 -5.88
CA VAL A 55 -5.73 11.05 -5.33
C VAL A 55 -7.08 10.52 -4.87
N SER A 56 -7.50 9.39 -5.42
CA SER A 56 -8.67 8.65 -4.92
C SER A 56 -8.21 7.64 -3.88
N LEU A 57 -8.91 7.58 -2.75
CA LEU A 57 -8.69 6.60 -1.69
C LEU A 57 -9.98 5.82 -1.48
N THR A 58 -9.93 4.51 -1.65
CA THR A 58 -11.02 3.60 -1.25
C THR A 58 -10.55 2.77 -0.07
N GLY A 59 -11.25 2.85 1.05
CA GLY A 59 -11.03 2.05 2.25
C GLY A 59 -12.15 1.02 2.45
N ILE A 60 -11.79 -0.23 2.72
CA ILE A 60 -12.75 -1.31 2.97
C ILE A 60 -12.56 -1.83 4.39
N GLU A 61 -13.65 -1.90 5.15
CA GLU A 61 -13.66 -2.34 6.54
C GLU A 61 -14.98 -3.05 6.86
N THR A 62 -14.95 -4.10 7.67
CA THR A 62 -16.15 -4.87 8.01
C THR A 62 -16.94 -4.25 9.16
N THR A 63 -16.26 -3.53 10.05
CA THR A 63 -16.82 -2.90 11.24
C THR A 63 -17.48 -1.55 10.91
N PRO A 64 -18.81 -1.40 11.04
CA PRO A 64 -19.52 -0.16 10.67
C PRO A 64 -19.00 1.09 11.39
N SER A 65 -18.78 0.99 12.70
CA SER A 65 -18.29 2.13 13.49
C SER A 65 -16.89 2.56 13.08
N ALA A 66 -16.03 1.64 12.63
CA ALA A 66 -14.71 1.97 12.12
C ALA A 66 -14.80 2.71 10.78
N VAL A 67 -15.73 2.34 9.89
CA VAL A 67 -16.01 3.05 8.64
C VAL A 67 -16.46 4.49 8.90
N GLU A 68 -17.37 4.70 9.85
CA GLU A 68 -17.82 6.06 10.24
C GLU A 68 -16.66 6.91 10.75
N VAL A 69 -15.82 6.34 11.63
CA VAL A 69 -14.63 7.01 12.16
C VAL A 69 -13.62 7.29 11.05
N ALA A 70 -13.44 6.38 10.09
CA ALA A 70 -12.54 6.58 8.95
C ALA A 70 -12.99 7.74 8.05
N ALA A 71 -14.29 7.83 7.78
CA ALA A 71 -14.86 8.93 7.02
C ALA A 71 -14.66 10.28 7.74
N GLU A 72 -14.90 10.32 9.05
CA GLU A 72 -14.67 11.54 9.85
C GLU A 72 -13.18 11.90 9.92
N ASN A 73 -12.30 10.91 10.10
CA ASN A 73 -10.86 11.12 10.08
C ASN A 73 -10.37 11.69 8.74
N ALA A 74 -10.90 11.22 7.62
CA ALA A 74 -10.56 11.76 6.31
C ALA A 74 -11.02 13.22 6.16
N ARG A 75 -12.21 13.55 6.69
CA ARG A 75 -12.76 14.91 6.72
C ARG A 75 -11.88 15.85 7.58
N ILE A 76 -11.53 15.43 8.79
CA ILE A 76 -10.63 16.18 9.70
C ILE A 76 -9.28 16.44 9.03
N ASN A 77 -8.74 15.44 8.33
CA ASN A 77 -7.46 15.53 7.64
C ASN A 77 -7.52 16.17 6.25
N LYS A 78 -8.71 16.59 5.79
CA LYS A 78 -8.94 17.23 4.48
C LYS A 78 -8.45 16.37 3.31
N VAL A 79 -8.57 15.04 3.43
CA VAL A 79 -8.26 14.11 2.35
C VAL A 79 -9.49 14.01 1.44
N ASN A 80 -9.55 14.92 0.49
CA ASN A 80 -10.61 14.95 -0.51
C ASN A 80 -10.43 13.76 -1.47
N GLY A 81 -11.53 13.09 -1.82
CA GLY A 81 -11.51 11.89 -2.66
C GLY A 81 -11.36 10.57 -1.90
N ALA A 82 -11.54 10.59 -0.57
CA ALA A 82 -11.62 9.38 0.23
C ALA A 82 -13.07 8.86 0.31
N SER A 83 -13.25 7.57 0.06
CA SER A 83 -14.49 6.82 0.25
C SER A 83 -14.20 5.61 1.14
N PHE A 84 -15.08 5.34 2.09
CA PHE A 84 -14.98 4.18 2.98
C PHE A 84 -16.25 3.36 2.85
N ILE A 85 -16.08 2.06 2.64
CA ILE A 85 -17.16 1.14 2.33
C ILE A 85 -17.15 0.05 3.39
N GLN A 86 -18.33 -0.21 3.97
CA GLN A 86 -18.52 -1.36 4.83
C GLN A 86 -18.58 -2.62 3.97
N GLY A 87 -17.67 -3.57 4.20
CA GLY A 87 -17.69 -4.84 3.48
C GLY A 87 -16.45 -5.69 3.69
N ASP A 88 -16.48 -6.88 3.12
CA ASP A 88 -15.31 -7.75 3.02
C ASP A 88 -14.40 -7.25 1.88
N ALA A 89 -13.11 -7.08 2.18
CA ALA A 89 -12.16 -6.55 1.21
C ALA A 89 -11.88 -7.51 0.05
N GLY A 90 -11.99 -8.83 0.27
CA GLY A 90 -11.78 -9.83 -0.77
C GLY A 90 -12.94 -9.83 -1.76
N ALA A 91 -14.17 -9.88 -1.24
CA ALA A 91 -15.39 -9.74 -2.05
C ALA A 91 -15.40 -8.42 -2.83
N PHE A 92 -15.08 -7.30 -2.18
CA PHE A 92 -15.01 -6.01 -2.86
C PHE A 92 -14.01 -6.02 -4.03
N LEU A 93 -12.79 -6.53 -3.83
CA LEU A 93 -11.77 -6.55 -4.89
C LEU A 93 -12.17 -7.44 -6.07
N ARG A 94 -12.89 -8.53 -5.83
CA ARG A 94 -13.42 -9.39 -6.91
C ARG A 94 -14.49 -8.68 -7.74
N ASP A 95 -15.38 -7.95 -7.07
CA ASP A 95 -16.62 -7.47 -7.71
C ASP A 95 -16.55 -6.02 -8.22
N CYS A 96 -15.62 -5.19 -7.71
CA CYS A 96 -15.60 -3.77 -8.01
C CYS A 96 -15.34 -3.44 -9.49
N GLY A 97 -14.63 -4.30 -10.22
CA GLY A 97 -14.21 -4.03 -11.61
C GLY A 97 -13.32 -2.78 -11.76
N GLU A 98 -12.82 -2.24 -10.64
CA GLU A 98 -11.97 -1.05 -10.61
C GLU A 98 -10.48 -1.41 -10.71
N HIS A 99 -9.69 -0.48 -11.24
CA HIS A 99 -8.24 -0.63 -11.32
C HIS A 99 -7.55 0.26 -10.28
N PHE A 100 -6.69 -0.36 -9.46
CA PHE A 100 -5.94 0.34 -8.42
C PHE A 100 -4.46 0.49 -8.78
N ASP A 101 -3.88 1.67 -8.57
CA ASP A 101 -2.43 1.86 -8.73
C ASP A 101 -1.65 1.17 -7.60
N VAL A 102 -2.19 1.21 -6.38
CA VAL A 102 -1.59 0.65 -5.17
C VAL A 102 -2.69 0.08 -4.29
N VAL A 103 -2.50 -1.13 -3.78
CA VAL A 103 -3.31 -1.68 -2.68
C VAL A 103 -2.45 -1.74 -1.42
N PHE A 104 -2.93 -1.13 -0.35
CA PHE A 104 -2.46 -1.37 1.01
C PHE A 104 -3.31 -2.50 1.59
N LEU A 105 -2.69 -3.45 2.29
CA LEU A 105 -3.38 -4.44 3.11
C LEU A 105 -2.68 -4.55 4.47
N ASP A 106 -3.48 -4.61 5.52
CA ASP A 106 -3.07 -4.87 6.90
C ASP A 106 -4.01 -5.94 7.51
N PRO A 107 -3.89 -7.21 7.08
CA PRO A 107 -4.80 -8.26 7.49
C PRO A 107 -4.60 -8.65 8.97
N PRO A 108 -5.56 -9.36 9.58
CA PRO A 108 -5.37 -9.94 10.92
C PRO A 108 -4.17 -10.89 10.99
N ARG A 109 -3.75 -11.30 12.20
CA ARG A 109 -2.54 -12.14 12.40
C ARG A 109 -2.53 -13.44 11.58
N ALA A 110 -3.70 -13.95 11.18
CA ALA A 110 -3.87 -15.12 10.33
C ALA A 110 -3.39 -14.92 8.87
N GLY A 111 -3.09 -13.67 8.48
CA GLY A 111 -2.78 -13.26 7.10
C GLY A 111 -4.04 -13.00 6.27
N ALA A 112 -3.83 -12.79 4.98
CA ALA A 112 -4.92 -12.63 4.01
C ALA A 112 -5.59 -13.99 3.74
N SER A 113 -6.90 -13.97 3.53
CA SER A 113 -7.63 -15.15 3.06
C SER A 113 -7.27 -15.46 1.61
N GLU A 114 -7.43 -16.72 1.19
CA GLU A 114 -7.26 -17.15 -0.19
C GLU A 114 -8.16 -16.35 -1.14
N ASP A 115 -9.44 -16.23 -0.79
CA ASP A 115 -10.43 -15.34 -1.38
C ASP A 115 -9.96 -13.90 -1.64
N PHE A 116 -9.23 -13.32 -0.67
CA PHE A 116 -8.68 -11.98 -0.79
C PHE A 116 -7.49 -11.96 -1.76
N ILE A 117 -6.61 -12.95 -1.69
CA ILE A 117 -5.46 -13.07 -2.60
C ILE A 117 -5.92 -13.23 -4.06
N GLU A 118 -6.94 -14.04 -4.30
CA GLU A 118 -7.57 -14.18 -5.62
C GLU A 118 -8.17 -12.86 -6.12
N GLY A 119 -8.94 -12.18 -5.26
CA GLY A 119 -9.47 -10.84 -5.57
C GLY A 119 -8.37 -9.84 -5.88
N LEU A 120 -7.25 -9.88 -5.16
CA LEU A 120 -6.10 -9.01 -5.37
C LEU A 120 -5.40 -9.30 -6.71
N LEU A 121 -5.27 -10.57 -7.09
CA LEU A 121 -4.75 -10.98 -8.39
C LEU A 121 -5.66 -10.51 -9.53
N ALA A 122 -6.98 -10.61 -9.36
CA ALA A 122 -7.98 -10.16 -10.32
C ALA A 122 -8.01 -8.62 -10.49
N ALA A 123 -8.02 -7.88 -9.37
CA ALA A 123 -7.98 -6.41 -9.36
C ALA A 123 -6.66 -5.85 -9.93
N ASN A 124 -5.62 -6.69 -9.90
CA ASN A 124 -4.40 -6.51 -10.65
C ASN A 124 -3.63 -5.18 -10.43
N PRO A 125 -3.43 -4.73 -9.17
CA PRO A 125 -2.78 -3.45 -8.92
C PRO A 125 -1.32 -3.42 -9.39
N LYS A 126 -0.79 -2.22 -9.65
CA LYS A 126 0.64 -2.08 -10.04
C LYS A 126 1.58 -2.41 -8.87
N ARG A 127 1.15 -2.11 -7.64
CA ARG A 127 1.92 -2.32 -6.42
C ARG A 127 1.02 -2.77 -5.28
N ILE A 128 1.59 -3.58 -4.40
CA ILE A 128 0.97 -4.00 -3.15
C ILE A 128 1.91 -3.61 -2.02
N VAL A 129 1.37 -2.97 -0.99
CA VAL A 129 2.06 -2.68 0.27
C VAL A 129 1.41 -3.54 1.34
N TYR A 130 2.07 -4.63 1.71
CA TYR A 130 1.61 -5.57 2.71
C TYR A 130 2.22 -5.20 4.06
N ILE A 131 1.38 -4.83 5.02
CA ILE A 131 1.74 -4.57 6.41
C ILE A 131 1.31 -5.80 7.24
N SER A 132 2.18 -6.32 8.11
CA SER A 132 1.88 -7.53 8.86
C SER A 132 2.57 -7.59 10.21
N CYS A 133 1.82 -8.02 11.21
CA CYS A 133 2.30 -8.36 12.55
C CYS A 133 2.74 -9.82 12.71
N ASN A 134 2.74 -10.58 11.60
CA ASN A 134 3.12 -11.98 11.55
C ASN A 134 3.90 -12.30 10.25
N PRO A 135 5.24 -12.30 10.31
CA PRO A 135 6.09 -12.57 9.15
C PRO A 135 5.86 -13.94 8.50
N GLU A 136 5.41 -14.95 9.26
CA GLU A 136 5.21 -16.30 8.75
C GLU A 136 4.00 -16.38 7.79
N THR A 137 2.86 -15.81 8.19
CA THR A 137 1.67 -15.74 7.33
C THR A 137 1.88 -14.77 6.18
N GLN A 138 2.62 -13.67 6.39
CA GLN A 138 3.02 -12.77 5.31
C GLN A 138 3.86 -13.51 4.25
N LEU A 139 4.81 -14.37 4.66
CA LEU A 139 5.61 -15.16 3.72
C LEU A 139 4.75 -16.13 2.91
N ARG A 140 3.80 -16.83 3.55
CA ARG A 140 2.83 -17.70 2.88
C ARG A 140 2.08 -16.95 1.78
N ASP A 141 1.54 -15.79 2.11
CA ASP A 141 0.72 -15.00 1.19
C ASP A 141 1.55 -14.41 0.05
N ILE A 142 2.78 -13.96 0.33
CA ILE A 142 3.72 -13.48 -0.70
C ILE A 142 4.06 -14.59 -1.69
N LYS A 143 4.21 -15.84 -1.23
CA LYS A 143 4.42 -17.00 -2.11
C LYS A 143 3.21 -17.23 -3.02
N ALA A 144 1.98 -17.07 -2.52
CA ALA A 144 0.78 -17.17 -3.36
C ALA A 144 0.73 -16.06 -4.44
N LEU A 145 1.30 -14.89 -4.15
CA LEU A 145 1.37 -13.75 -5.10
C LEU A 145 2.55 -13.81 -6.07
N SER A 146 3.52 -14.72 -5.87
CA SER A 146 4.81 -14.66 -6.58
C SER A 146 4.69 -14.86 -8.09
N GLY A 147 3.66 -15.58 -8.55
CA GLY A 147 3.39 -15.76 -9.98
C GLY A 147 3.09 -14.46 -10.74
N ALA A 148 2.59 -13.43 -10.06
CA ALA A 148 2.24 -12.14 -10.68
C ALA A 148 3.06 -10.96 -10.12
N TYR A 149 3.65 -11.10 -8.93
CA TYR A 149 4.35 -10.04 -8.22
C TYR A 149 5.75 -10.44 -7.80
N THR A 150 6.63 -9.45 -7.68
CA THR A 150 7.99 -9.61 -7.14
C THR A 150 8.13 -8.78 -5.87
N LEU A 151 8.63 -9.39 -4.81
CA LEU A 151 9.03 -8.68 -3.59
C LEU A 151 10.20 -7.74 -3.93
N LYS A 152 10.03 -6.43 -3.73
CA LYS A 152 11.05 -5.42 -4.01
C LYS A 152 11.72 -4.87 -2.77
N ARG A 153 11.02 -4.85 -1.64
CA ARG A 153 11.56 -4.36 -0.38
C ARG A 153 10.80 -4.99 0.76
N LEU A 154 11.51 -5.34 1.83
CA LEU A 154 10.95 -5.75 3.11
C LEU A 154 11.61 -4.89 4.19
N VAL A 155 10.82 -4.29 5.06
CA VAL A 155 11.31 -3.48 6.18
C VAL A 155 10.70 -4.02 7.47
N PRO A 156 11.50 -4.56 8.40
CA PRO A 156 11.03 -4.86 9.74
C PRO A 156 10.89 -3.57 10.56
N GLY A 157 9.91 -3.55 11.46
CA GLY A 157 9.66 -2.50 12.43
C GLY A 157 9.40 -3.10 13.81
N ASP A 158 10.16 -2.64 14.81
CA ASP A 158 9.92 -3.01 16.20
C ASP A 158 8.90 -2.06 16.82
N MET A 159 7.63 -2.45 16.79
CA MET A 159 6.56 -1.75 17.48
C MET A 159 6.35 -2.22 18.92
N PHE A 160 6.98 -3.34 19.31
CA PHE A 160 6.78 -3.98 20.60
C PHE A 160 8.12 -4.46 21.19
N PRO A 161 8.99 -3.51 21.63
CA PRO A 161 10.28 -3.85 22.19
C PRO A 161 10.15 -4.80 23.38
N HIS A 162 11.13 -5.69 23.53
CA HIS A 162 11.15 -6.74 24.56
C HIS A 162 10.07 -7.81 24.42
N THR A 163 9.41 -7.90 23.26
CA THR A 163 8.49 -9.00 22.93
C THR A 163 9.00 -9.80 21.74
N LYS A 164 8.32 -10.91 21.42
CA LYS A 164 8.56 -11.68 20.20
C LYS A 164 7.81 -11.13 18.99
N HIS A 165 6.99 -10.09 19.16
CA HIS A 165 6.19 -9.53 18.08
C HIS A 165 7.07 -8.67 17.17
N LEU A 166 6.90 -8.84 15.86
CA LEU A 166 7.60 -8.08 14.84
C LEU A 166 6.60 -7.62 13.79
N GLU A 167 6.61 -6.34 13.48
CA GLU A 167 5.88 -5.79 12.35
C GLU A 167 6.77 -5.78 11.11
N THR A 168 6.21 -6.06 9.94
CA THR A 168 6.93 -6.03 8.68
C THR A 168 6.11 -5.33 7.61
N VAL A 169 6.78 -4.53 6.78
CA VAL A 169 6.19 -3.89 5.61
C VAL A 169 6.89 -4.40 4.35
N ALA A 170 6.14 -5.10 3.51
CA ALA A 170 6.61 -5.61 2.22
C ALA A 170 6.05 -4.77 1.07
N LEU A 171 6.93 -4.36 0.16
CA LEU A 171 6.56 -3.76 -1.13
C LEU A 171 6.67 -4.83 -2.21
N LEU A 172 5.55 -5.18 -2.81
CA LEU A 172 5.46 -6.04 -3.97
C LEU A 172 5.14 -5.19 -5.20
N VAL A 173 5.82 -5.48 -6.31
CA VAL A 173 5.60 -4.79 -7.58
C VAL A 173 5.25 -5.83 -8.63
N ARG A 174 4.26 -5.51 -9.46
CA ARG A 174 3.83 -6.40 -10.53
C ARG A 174 4.99 -6.77 -11.44
N ALA A 175 5.15 -8.06 -11.73
CA ALA A 175 6.11 -8.52 -12.70
C ALA A 175 5.69 -8.06 -14.12
N PRO A 176 6.64 -7.65 -14.98
CA PRO A 176 6.34 -7.42 -16.39
C PRO A 176 5.83 -8.73 -17.01
N ALA A 177 4.88 -8.64 -17.94
CA ALA A 177 4.15 -9.78 -18.51
C ALA A 177 5.02 -10.82 -19.27
N ASN A 178 6.35 -10.65 -19.30
CA ASN A 178 7.28 -11.48 -20.06
C ASN A 178 8.48 -11.99 -19.25
N THR A 179 8.41 -11.98 -17.92
CA THR A 179 9.43 -12.62 -17.09
C THR A 179 8.85 -13.89 -16.47
N ALA A 180 9.11 -15.03 -17.10
CA ALA A 180 9.17 -16.29 -16.36
C ALA A 180 10.17 -16.07 -15.21
N GLN A 181 9.69 -16.11 -13.96
CA GLN A 181 10.60 -16.03 -12.83
C GLN A 181 11.43 -17.31 -12.78
N PRO A 182 12.77 -17.24 -12.63
CA PRO A 182 13.49 -18.35 -12.09
C PRO A 182 13.04 -18.51 -10.63
N ALA A 183 12.63 -19.71 -10.26
CA ALA A 183 12.41 -20.08 -8.88
C ALA A 183 13.68 -19.72 -8.09
N ALA A 184 13.58 -18.78 -7.16
CA ALA A 184 14.67 -18.46 -6.27
C ALA A 184 14.88 -19.67 -5.35
N ALA A 185 15.85 -20.51 -5.70
CA ALA A 185 16.46 -21.46 -4.80
C ALA A 185 17.04 -20.66 -3.62
N CYS A 186 16.33 -20.68 -2.49
CA CYS A 186 16.92 -20.34 -1.20
C CYS A 186 17.55 -21.62 -0.68
N GLU A 187 18.74 -21.96 -1.19
CA GLU A 187 19.57 -23.01 -0.63
C GLU A 187 20.40 -22.44 0.54
N GLN A 188 20.05 -22.95 1.73
CA GLN A 188 20.86 -23.29 2.89
C GLN A 188 21.71 -22.21 3.60
N GLN A 189 21.47 -22.11 4.91
CA GLN A 189 22.44 -22.57 5.90
C GLN A 189 21.72 -22.88 7.22
N GLU A 190 21.44 -24.16 7.45
CA GLU A 190 21.21 -24.70 8.79
C GLU A 190 22.54 -24.65 9.52
N GLY A 191 22.72 -23.62 10.35
CA GLY A 191 23.76 -23.62 11.38
C GLY A 191 23.27 -24.46 12.55
N GLN A 192 23.87 -25.63 12.72
CA GLN A 192 23.78 -26.43 13.94
C GLN A 192 24.20 -25.54 15.12
N ALA A 193 23.28 -25.26 16.04
CA ALA A 193 23.64 -24.80 17.37
C ALA A 193 23.85 -26.06 18.23
N GLU A 194 25.12 -26.38 18.46
CA GLU A 194 25.56 -27.34 19.48
C GLU A 194 25.06 -26.92 20.88
N GLU A 195 24.77 -27.94 21.68
CA GLU A 195 24.54 -27.89 23.11
C GLU A 195 25.77 -27.32 23.84
N ASP A 196 25.54 -26.39 24.78
CA ASP A 196 26.18 -26.31 26.11
C ASP A 196 25.45 -25.28 26.99
#